data_AF-A0A1M3LMZ2-F1
#
_entry.id   AF-A0A1M3LMZ2-F1
#
_cell.length_a   1.000
_cell.length_b   1.000
_cell.length_c   1.000
_cell.angle_alpha   90.00
_cell.angle_beta   90.00
_cell.angle_gamma   90.00
#
_symmetry.space_group_name_H-M   'P 1'
#
loop_
_entity.id
_entity.type
_entity.pdbx_description
1 polymer ?
#
loop_
_entity_poly.entity_id
_entity_poly.type
_entity_poly.pdbx_seq_one_letter_code
_entity_poly.pdbx_strand_id
1 'polypeptide(L)'
;MKYAELQQRVAATAKSGESFVRYAIAWVPSGRPSPTLVALIPQKDGTVTATVGDLREKAEPLTNEDGSIRVFANEDEACDWAWENLAPSLTYSPHYTREQTERALRSGRAQMERVQAILDRSRAADRD
;
A
#
# COMPACT_ATOMS: atom_id res chain seq x y z
N MET A 1 -17.62 -5.84 -1.92
CA MET A 1 -16.92 -7.10 -1.55
C MET A 1 -16.46 -7.02 -0.10
N LYS A 2 -16.17 -8.13 0.59
CA LYS A 2 -15.63 -8.04 1.97
C LYS A 2 -14.13 -7.73 1.98
N TYR A 3 -13.63 -7.18 3.09
CA TYR A 3 -12.22 -6.80 3.22
C TYR A 3 -11.28 -8.00 3.05
N ALA A 4 -11.64 -9.18 3.55
CA ALA A 4 -10.86 -10.40 3.37
C ALA A 4 -10.73 -10.80 1.88
N GLU A 5 -11.80 -10.64 1.10
CA GLU A 5 -11.76 -10.89 -0.35
C GLU A 5 -10.89 -9.85 -1.06
N LEU A 6 -10.97 -8.59 -0.65
CA LEU A 6 -10.14 -7.52 -1.18
C LEU A 6 -8.64 -7.80 -0.95
N GLN A 7 -8.26 -8.25 0.25
CA GLN A 7 -6.88 -8.63 0.55
C GLN A 7 -6.38 -9.74 -0.37
N GLN A 8 -7.19 -10.78 -0.59
CA GLN A 8 -6.85 -11.88 -1.50
C GLN A 8 -6.70 -11.38 -2.95
N ARG A 9 -7.58 -10.48 -3.38
CA ARG A 9 -7.57 -9.93 -4.74
C ARG A 9 -6.34 -9.04 -4.99
N VAL A 10 -5.97 -8.22 -4.02
CA VAL A 10 -4.73 -7.43 -4.03
C VAL A 10 -3.51 -8.36 -4.02
N ALA A 11 -3.49 -9.40 -3.18
CA ALA A 11 -2.40 -10.37 -3.11
C ALA A 11 -2.17 -11.08 -4.46
N ALA A 12 -3.25 -11.49 -5.12
CA ALA A 12 -3.20 -12.16 -6.43
C ALA A 12 -2.66 -11.26 -7.55
N THR A 13 -2.74 -9.94 -7.39
CA THR A 13 -2.31 -8.96 -8.40
C THR A 13 -0.94 -8.37 -8.11
N ALA A 14 -0.55 -8.31 -6.83
CA ALA A 14 0.72 -7.72 -6.41
C ALA A 14 1.91 -8.53 -6.94
N LYS A 15 2.66 -7.95 -7.88
CA LYS A 15 3.94 -8.51 -8.36
C LYS A 15 4.96 -8.76 -7.25
N SER A 16 4.80 -8.08 -6.12
CA SER A 16 5.68 -8.12 -4.95
C SER A 16 5.28 -9.19 -3.92
N GLY A 17 4.20 -9.95 -4.15
CA GLY A 17 3.71 -11.01 -3.25
C GLY A 17 2.88 -10.51 -2.06
N GLU A 18 2.43 -11.44 -1.19
CA GLU A 18 1.55 -11.17 -0.03
C GLU A 18 2.09 -10.11 0.93
N SER A 19 3.42 -10.00 1.06
CA SER A 19 4.07 -9.01 1.91
C SER A 19 3.80 -7.57 1.50
N PHE A 20 3.38 -7.34 0.24
CA PHE A 20 3.02 -6.03 -0.27
C PHE A 20 1.59 -5.60 0.08
N VAL A 21 0.70 -6.56 0.39
CA VAL A 21 -0.73 -6.29 0.65
C VAL A 21 -0.89 -5.26 1.76
N ARG A 22 -0.13 -5.40 2.85
CA ARG A 22 -0.15 -4.47 4.00
C ARG A 22 0.28 -3.04 3.67
N TYR A 23 0.95 -2.83 2.54
CA TYR A 23 1.37 -1.51 2.06
C TYR A 23 0.34 -0.95 1.08
N ALA A 24 -0.31 -1.82 0.28
CA ALA A 24 -1.36 -1.41 -0.63
C ALA A 24 -2.65 -1.05 0.09
N ILE A 25 -3.07 -1.84 1.08
CA ILE A 25 -4.33 -1.63 1.78
C ILE A 25 -4.27 -1.98 3.26
N ALA A 26 -4.98 -1.19 4.08
CA ALA A 26 -5.17 -1.47 5.50
C ALA A 26 -6.63 -1.24 5.91
N TRP A 27 -7.11 -2.07 6.85
CA TRP A 27 -8.32 -1.83 7.62
C TRP A 27 -7.91 -1.33 9.01
N VAL A 28 -8.34 -0.14 9.40
CA VAL A 28 -7.83 0.56 10.60
C VAL A 28 -8.96 0.94 11.56
N PRO A 29 -9.37 0.01 12.45
CA PRO A 29 -10.46 0.26 13.40
C PRO A 29 -10.16 1.35 14.45
N SER A 30 -8.88 1.68 14.64
CA SER A 30 -8.46 2.68 15.63
C SER A 30 -8.73 4.12 15.19
N GLY A 31 -9.16 4.34 13.94
CA GLY A 31 -9.38 5.68 13.40
C GLY A 31 -8.11 6.39 12.92
N ARG A 32 -6.92 5.81 13.16
CA ARG A 32 -5.65 6.45 12.79
C ARG A 32 -5.33 6.20 11.32
N PRO A 33 -5.12 7.25 10.51
CA PRO A 33 -4.66 7.08 9.13
C PRO A 33 -3.37 6.25 9.06
N SER A 34 -3.28 5.41 8.05
CA SER A 34 -2.11 4.60 7.73
C SER A 34 -1.50 5.13 6.44
N PRO A 35 -0.15 5.23 6.31
CA PRO A 35 0.52 5.68 5.09
C PRO A 35 0.42 4.67 3.94
N THR A 36 -0.45 3.67 4.03
CA THR A 36 -0.76 2.73 2.94
C THR A 36 -1.38 3.44 1.74
N LEU A 37 -1.34 2.84 0.55
CA LEU A 37 -1.96 3.45 -0.64
C LEU A 37 -3.44 3.76 -0.40
N VAL A 38 -4.14 2.83 0.26
CA VAL A 38 -5.50 3.04 0.78
C VAL A 38 -5.55 2.55 2.23
N ALA A 39 -6.20 3.31 3.12
CA ALA A 39 -6.62 2.82 4.42
C ALA A 39 -8.13 3.02 4.58
N LEU A 40 -8.83 1.97 5.01
CA LEU A 40 -10.26 1.97 5.29
C LEU A 40 -10.47 2.06 6.80
N ILE A 41 -11.30 3.01 7.22
CA ILE A 41 -11.49 3.38 8.62
C ILE A 41 -12.97 3.19 8.97
N PRO A 42 -13.35 2.06 9.59
CA PRO A 42 -14.73 1.84 9.98
C PRO A 42 -15.13 2.77 11.13
N GLN A 43 -16.36 3.24 11.07
CA GLN A 43 -17.00 4.07 12.08
C GLN A 43 -17.96 3.23 12.93
N LYS A 44 -18.32 3.75 14.11
CA LYS A 44 -19.20 3.03 15.05
C LYS A 44 -20.63 2.85 14.54
N ASP A 45 -21.06 3.69 13.61
CA ASP A 45 -22.39 3.66 12.99
C ASP A 45 -22.48 2.69 11.80
N GLY A 46 -21.40 1.97 11.48
CA GLY A 46 -21.33 1.02 10.37
C GLY A 46 -20.87 1.64 9.04
N THR A 47 -20.70 2.95 8.99
CA THR A 47 -20.10 3.62 7.83
C THR A 47 -18.58 3.43 7.79
N VAL A 48 -17.97 3.73 6.64
CA VAL A 48 -16.52 3.64 6.46
C VAL A 48 -16.02 4.92 5.80
N THR A 49 -14.90 5.46 6.27
CA THR A 49 -14.15 6.51 5.58
C THR A 49 -12.85 5.95 5.05
N ALA A 50 -12.20 6.67 4.14
CA ALA A 50 -10.92 6.24 3.59
C ALA A 50 -9.87 7.34 3.66
N THR A 51 -8.60 6.92 3.71
CA THR A 51 -7.46 7.78 3.45
C THR A 51 -6.62 7.21 2.32
N VAL A 52 -6.02 8.08 1.52
CA VAL A 52 -5.06 7.73 0.48
C VAL A 52 -3.68 8.21 0.87
N GLY A 53 -2.67 7.36 0.69
CA GLY A 53 -1.31 7.63 1.14
C GLY A 53 -0.23 7.31 0.09
N ASP A 54 1.01 7.66 0.43
CA ASP A 54 2.17 7.58 -0.48
C ASP A 54 3.18 6.48 -0.13
N LEU A 55 2.81 5.56 0.76
CA LEU A 55 3.66 4.48 1.31
C LEU A 55 4.76 4.93 2.26
N ARG A 56 4.88 6.23 2.56
CA ARG A 56 6.03 6.76 3.30
C ARG A 56 5.61 7.54 4.53
N GLU A 57 4.97 8.68 4.33
CA GLU A 57 4.78 9.68 5.40
C GLU A 57 3.41 10.33 5.35
N LYS A 58 2.71 10.26 4.21
CA LYS A 58 1.46 10.98 4.01
C LYS A 58 0.28 10.04 3.95
N ALA A 59 -0.79 10.42 4.64
CA ALA A 59 -2.12 9.84 4.54
C ALA A 59 -3.12 10.99 4.62
N GLU A 60 -3.86 11.20 3.52
CA GLU A 60 -4.84 12.28 3.40
C GLU A 60 -6.25 11.70 3.36
N PRO A 61 -7.25 12.34 4.00
CA PRO A 61 -8.64 11.92 3.88
C PRO A 61 -9.10 11.92 2.43
N LEU A 62 -9.82 10.88 2.03
CA LEU A 62 -10.54 10.89 0.76
C LEU A 62 -11.69 11.89 0.84
N THR A 63 -11.72 12.85 -0.09
CA THR A 63 -12.78 13.86 -0.15
C THR A 63 -13.63 13.74 -1.41
N ASN A 64 -14.86 14.23 -1.33
CA ASN A 64 -15.73 14.48 -2.48
C ASN A 64 -15.28 15.77 -3.21
N GLU A 65 -15.92 16.07 -4.34
CA GLU A 65 -15.61 17.27 -5.15
C GLU A 65 -15.83 18.59 -4.40
N ASP A 66 -16.76 18.60 -3.44
CA ASP A 66 -17.04 19.75 -2.56
C ASP A 66 -16.05 19.89 -1.39
N GLY A 67 -15.06 19.00 -1.29
CA GLY A 67 -14.06 18.97 -0.23
C GLY A 67 -14.53 18.31 1.07
N SER A 68 -15.77 17.82 1.15
CA SER A 68 -16.24 17.04 2.30
C SER A 68 -15.57 15.67 2.34
N ILE A 69 -15.39 15.09 3.54
CA ILE A 69 -14.85 13.73 3.66
C ILE A 69 -15.84 12.76 3.02
N ARG A 70 -15.32 11.89 2.14
CA ARG A 70 -16.11 10.84 1.52
C ARG A 70 -16.40 9.75 2.53
N VAL A 71 -17.69 9.41 2.63
CA VAL A 71 -18.22 8.36 3.51
C VAL A 71 -18.87 7.29 2.65
N PHE A 72 -18.53 6.03 2.90
CA PHE A 72 -19.14 4.85 2.30
C PHE A 72 -20.19 4.29 3.25
N ALA A 73 -21.30 3.78 2.71
CA ALA A 73 -22.41 3.34 3.55
C ALA A 73 -22.06 2.09 4.39
N ASN A 74 -21.11 1.28 3.92
CA ASN A 74 -20.71 0.03 4.56
C ASN A 74 -19.33 -0.44 4.07
N GLU A 75 -18.86 -1.55 4.64
CA GLU A 75 -17.62 -2.23 4.25
C GLU A 75 -17.59 -2.61 2.77
N ASP A 76 -18.71 -3.07 2.20
CA ASP A 76 -18.72 -3.63 0.85
C ASP A 76 -18.45 -2.55 -0.19
N GLU A 77 -19.12 -1.40 -0.08
CA GLU A 77 -18.91 -0.23 -0.93
C GLU A 77 -17.50 0.33 -0.80
N ALA A 78 -16.98 0.42 0.42
CA ALA A 78 -15.64 0.93 0.67
C ALA A 78 -14.56 0.03 0.04
N CYS A 79 -14.75 -1.28 0.14
CA CYS A 79 -13.84 -2.26 -0.44
C CYS A 79 -13.94 -2.33 -1.97
N ASP A 80 -15.14 -2.19 -2.53
CA ASP A 80 -15.33 -2.13 -3.98
C ASP A 80 -14.65 -0.89 -4.56
N TRP A 81 -14.83 0.28 -3.94
CA TRP A 81 -14.12 1.50 -4.30
C TRP A 81 -12.59 1.35 -4.17
N ALA A 82 -12.11 0.78 -3.05
CA ALA A 82 -10.68 0.61 -2.82
C ALA A 82 -10.04 -0.28 -3.89
N TRP A 83 -10.74 -1.32 -4.33
CA TRP A 83 -10.30 -2.14 -5.47
C TRP A 83 -10.22 -1.33 -6.76
N GLU A 84 -11.27 -0.60 -7.12
CA GLU A 84 -11.29 0.23 -8.34
C GLU A 84 -10.16 1.26 -8.36
N ASN A 85 -9.83 1.83 -7.20
CA ASN A 85 -8.74 2.79 -7.06
C ASN A 85 -7.36 2.14 -7.16
N LEU A 86 -7.17 0.95 -6.56
CA LEU A 86 -5.88 0.26 -6.52
C LEU A 86 -5.58 -0.53 -7.79
N ALA A 87 -6.59 -1.18 -8.40
CA ALA A 87 -6.43 -2.11 -9.50
C ALA A 87 -5.63 -1.53 -10.68
N PRO A 88 -5.83 -0.28 -11.13
CA PRO A 88 -5.01 0.31 -12.19
C PRO A 88 -3.53 0.33 -11.83
N SER A 89 -3.16 0.76 -10.62
CA SER A 89 -1.76 0.82 -10.19
C SER A 89 -1.14 -0.55 -9.94
N LEU A 90 -1.94 -1.54 -9.55
CA LEU A 90 -1.48 -2.91 -9.30
C LEU A 90 -1.33 -3.73 -10.59
N THR A 91 -2.17 -3.46 -11.58
CA THR A 91 -2.16 -4.17 -12.87
C THR A 91 -1.27 -3.48 -13.91
N TYR A 92 -1.09 -2.16 -13.81
CA TYR A 92 -0.26 -1.41 -14.74
C TYR A 92 1.22 -1.71 -14.50
N SER A 93 1.81 -2.40 -15.47
CA SER A 93 3.26 -2.48 -15.60
C SER A 93 3.69 -1.34 -16.51
N PRO A 94 4.46 -0.36 -16.03
CA PRO A 94 5.09 0.58 -16.94
C PRO A 94 5.89 -0.26 -17.94
N HIS A 95 5.65 -0.05 -19.24
CA HIS A 95 6.53 -0.58 -20.27
C HIS A 95 7.86 0.15 -20.16
N TYR A 96 8.73 -0.35 -19.29
CA TYR A 96 10.09 0.14 -19.18
C TYR A 96 10.83 -0.23 -20.45
N THR A 97 11.56 0.74 -21.00
CA THR A 97 12.56 0.40 -22.01
C THR A 97 13.60 -0.54 -21.40
N ARG A 98 14.31 -1.29 -22.24
CA ARG A 98 15.37 -2.20 -21.78
C ARG A 98 16.38 -1.48 -20.87
N GLU A 99 16.78 -0.26 -21.24
CA GLU A 99 17.70 0.56 -20.44
C GLU A 99 17.12 0.96 -19.08
N GLN A 100 15.83 1.31 -19.00
CA GLN A 100 15.18 1.65 -17.73
C GLN A 100 15.08 0.44 -16.82
N THR A 101 14.79 -0.73 -17.38
CA THR A 101 14.78 -2.01 -16.64
C THR A 101 16.18 -2.33 -16.10
N GLU A 102 17.21 -2.25 -16.94
CA GLU A 102 18.59 -2.50 -16.51
C GLU A 102 19.07 -1.49 -15.46
N ARG A 103 18.67 -0.21 -15.58
CA ARG A 103 18.95 0.82 -14.57
C ARG A 103 18.26 0.52 -13.23
N ALA A 104 16.99 0.12 -13.25
CA ALA A 104 16.25 -0.26 -12.06
C ALA A 104 16.88 -1.49 -11.37
N LEU A 105 17.27 -2.51 -12.15
CA LEU A 105 17.94 -3.70 -11.63
C LEU A 105 19.31 -3.38 -11.00
N ARG A 106 20.12 -2.53 -11.64
CA ARG A 106 21.39 -2.06 -11.08
C ARG A 106 21.19 -1.29 -9.79
N SER A 107 20.19 -0.40 -9.76
CA SER A 107 19.86 0.38 -8.56
C SER A 107 19.39 -0.52 -7.41
N GLY A 108 18.53 -1.50 -7.70
CA GLY A 108 18.06 -2.47 -6.70
C GLY A 108 19.21 -3.30 -6.13
N ARG A 109 20.12 -3.78 -6.98
CA ARG A 109 21.31 -4.54 -6.54
C ARG A 109 22.22 -3.71 -5.64
N ALA A 110 22.52 -2.47 -6.04
CA ALA A 110 23.34 -1.56 -5.26
C ALA A 110 22.71 -1.23 -3.88
N GLN A 111 21.39 -1.13 -3.80
CA GLN A 111 20.71 -0.96 -2.51
C GLN A 111 20.81 -2.21 -1.63
N MET A 112 20.62 -3.41 -2.19
CA MET A 112 20.76 -4.66 -1.42
C MET A 112 22.19 -4.85 -0.92
N GLU A 113 23.21 -4.55 -1.73
CA GLU A 113 24.62 -4.61 -1.31
C GLU A 113 24.91 -3.68 -0.14
N ARG A 114 24.35 -2.46 -0.14
CA ARG A 114 24.48 -1.52 0.99
C ARG A 114 23.81 -2.04 2.25
N VAL A 115 22.60 -2.58 2.15
CA VAL A 115 21.88 -3.15 3.30
C VAL A 115 22.64 -4.34 3.87
N GLN A 116 23.15 -5.22 3.00
CA GLN A 116 23.96 -6.37 3.44
C GLN A 116 25.23 -5.92 4.17
N ALA A 117 25.95 -4.93 3.64
CA ALA A 117 27.15 -4.39 4.28
C ALA A 117 26.87 -3.77 5.67
N ILE A 118 25.70 -3.13 5.85
CA ILE A 118 25.25 -2.61 7.15
C ILE A 118 24.98 -3.75 8.12
N LEU A 119 24.27 -4.79 7.68
CA LEU A 119 23.95 -5.96 8.51
C LEU A 119 25.22 -6.72 8.92
N ASP A 120 26.16 -6.90 7.98
CA ASP A 120 27.43 -7.57 8.25
C ASP A 120 28.28 -6.79 9.26
N ARG A 121 28.31 -5.45 9.15
CA ARG A 121 29.01 -4.58 10.11
C ARG A 121 28.35 -4.63 11.50
N SER A 122 27.02 -4.62 11.58
CA SER A 122 26.30 -4.75 12.86
C SER A 122 26.59 -6.09 13.53
N ARG A 123 26.62 -7.17 12.75
CA ARG A 123 26.89 -8.52 13.25
C ARG A 123 28.35 -8.71 13.70
N ALA A 124 29.28 -7.96 13.09
CA ALA A 124 30.67 -7.92 13.54
C ALA A 124 30.82 -7.12 14.85
N ALA A 125 30.09 -6.02 15.01
CA ALA A 125 30.10 -5.20 16.22
C ALA A 125 29.47 -5.89 17.45
N ASP A 126 28.48 -6.77 17.27
CA ASP A 126 27.85 -7.54 18.35
C ASP A 126 28.71 -8.74 18.84
N ARG A 127 29.86 -8.99 18.21
CA ARG A 127 30.77 -10.11 18.54
C ARG A 127 32.04 -9.69 19.28
N ASP A 128 32.26 -8.39 19.46
CA ASP A 128 33.32 -7.80 20.28
C ASP A 128 32.75 -7.35 21.65
#